data_AF-A0A971GXV8-F1
#
_entry.id   AF-A0A971GXV8-F1
#
_cell.length_a   1.000
_cell.length_b   1.000
_cell.length_c   1.000
_cell.angle_alpha   90.00
_cell.angle_beta   90.00
_cell.angle_gamma   90.00
#
_symmetry.space_group_name_H-M   'P 1'
#
loop_
_entity.id
_entity.type
_entity.pdbx_description
1 polymer ?
#
loop_
_entity_poly.entity_id
_entity_poly.type
_entity_poly.pdbx_seq_one_letter_code
_entity_poly.pdbx_strand_id
1 'polypeptide(L)'
;MASITTVAPSAVSQRVTSLLANRYAQYPAPYGEHFHAAWVANRAEEREVRLARAIVAQWLGAARIIEPDELIVGRLESQAIVWWDFSTGVHFNHELYYQRLAAADDTEREALLALKDEWQGHTTGDLMARAIMPHELPLMCYHGPSAPGCPSSPFLVRLAEEGTAGLRQRVLESREAHLYQPGCERPAWWQGMLELLDGIDAFAAAYAEDARTASADEPDPIRRAELLALSQREERASQPSATFAEALQAYWLVALLHRPDSPGRFDQDLAPWLERDLAAGRITMDEAQELVDCIWIKMAQNRCWSLTLGGQTPEGDDATNVLTWLCLNSLDRLRTDAPNVELRVHRGTPPELLRASCQLLAEGFSMPAIVNDEPVINAMLLRGISLEHARDYTLVGCTQVVSRGRCSGAYEDLILNVVKCLELALHDGYDIISGQQMGPHTGAPQDLTSYADLERAWSTQLTYAVEQQVDAINRQFALVGEYYPDLLKSMLIEGCLEQGKDLRHGGALYTEDLADVLGLTNVAIRCWRSSSLCTSAK
;
A
#
# COMPACT_ATOMS: atom_id res chain seq x y z
N MET A 1 13.45 21.79 24.74
CA MET A 1 12.26 22.22 23.96
C MET A 1 11.08 22.16 24.91
N ALA A 2 10.26 23.21 25.00
CA ALA A 2 9.04 23.15 25.79
C ALA A 2 8.15 22.03 25.21
N SER A 3 7.68 21.09 26.04
CA SER A 3 6.76 20.06 25.56
C SER A 3 5.48 20.75 25.11
N ILE A 4 5.25 20.77 23.79
CA ILE A 4 4.00 21.26 23.22
C ILE A 4 2.97 20.22 23.60
N THR A 5 2.25 20.49 24.68
CA THR A 5 1.29 19.54 25.27
C THR A 5 -0.02 19.54 24.49
N THR A 6 -0.39 20.63 23.80
CA THR A 6 -1.60 20.68 22.97
C THR A 6 -1.46 21.76 21.89
N VAL A 7 -1.86 21.47 20.64
CA VAL A 7 -2.03 22.49 19.58
C VAL A 7 -3.53 22.72 19.39
N ALA A 8 -4.04 23.82 19.93
CA ALA A 8 -5.46 24.15 19.80
C ALA A 8 -5.81 24.41 18.32
N PRO A 9 -6.94 23.89 17.82
CA PRO A 9 -7.28 24.07 16.43
C PRO A 9 -7.69 25.52 16.13
N SER A 10 -7.00 26.18 15.19
CA SER A 10 -7.50 27.32 14.42
C SER A 10 -8.73 26.99 13.57
N ALA A 11 -9.42 28.02 13.06
CA ALA A 11 -10.55 27.83 12.16
C ALA A 11 -10.10 27.21 10.83
N VAL A 12 -10.93 26.32 10.26
CA VAL A 12 -10.70 25.76 8.91
C VAL A 12 -10.73 26.88 7.88
N SER A 13 -9.71 26.95 7.03
CA SER A 13 -9.62 28.00 6.00
C SER A 13 -10.70 27.82 4.92
N GLN A 14 -11.02 28.91 4.22
CA GLN A 14 -11.96 28.85 3.10
C GLN A 14 -11.44 27.94 1.97
N ARG A 15 -10.12 27.92 1.76
CA ARG A 15 -9.43 27.02 0.82
C ARG A 15 -9.71 25.56 1.18
N VAL A 16 -9.43 25.15 2.41
CA VAL A 16 -9.61 23.76 2.87
C VAL A 16 -11.08 23.35 2.75
N THR A 17 -12.01 24.25 3.09
CA THR A 17 -13.45 24.00 2.91
C THR A 17 -13.83 23.75 1.46
N SER A 18 -13.29 24.55 0.53
CA SER A 18 -13.51 24.40 -0.93
C SER A 18 -12.93 23.09 -1.46
N LEU A 19 -11.67 22.79 -1.12
CA LEU A 19 -10.99 21.55 -1.52
C LEU A 19 -11.74 20.32 -0.97
N LEU A 20 -12.17 20.36 0.29
CA LEU A 20 -12.92 19.27 0.90
C LEU A 20 -14.25 19.04 0.18
N ALA A 21 -14.98 20.10 -0.17
CA ALA A 21 -16.22 20.00 -0.93
C ALA A 21 -16.01 19.41 -2.34
N ASN A 22 -14.88 19.73 -2.97
CA ASN A 22 -14.54 19.29 -4.32
C ASN A 22 -13.77 17.96 -4.36
N ARG A 23 -13.50 17.30 -3.23
CA ARG A 23 -12.59 16.15 -3.18
C ARG A 23 -12.95 15.01 -4.14
N TYR A 24 -14.24 14.75 -4.37
CA TYR A 24 -14.68 13.72 -5.34
C TYR A 24 -15.17 14.29 -6.67
N ALA A 25 -14.77 15.52 -7.01
CA ALA A 25 -14.99 16.06 -8.35
C ALA A 25 -14.46 15.08 -9.40
N GLN A 26 -15.17 14.94 -10.51
CA GLN A 26 -14.74 14.09 -11.61
C GLN A 26 -14.10 14.96 -12.68
N TYR A 27 -12.96 14.51 -13.19
CA TYR A 27 -12.25 15.15 -14.27
C TYR A 27 -12.23 14.23 -15.48
N PRO A 28 -12.17 14.77 -16.71
CA PRO A 28 -12.03 13.95 -17.90
C PRO A 28 -10.77 13.10 -17.83
N ALA A 29 -10.94 11.78 -17.79
CA ALA A 29 -9.83 10.84 -17.91
C ALA A 29 -9.60 10.55 -19.40
N PRO A 30 -8.49 11.01 -20.00
CA PRO A 30 -8.18 10.65 -21.37
C PRO A 30 -8.01 9.15 -21.48
N TYR A 31 -8.59 8.57 -22.53
CA TYR A 31 -8.27 7.21 -22.89
C TYR A 31 -6.92 7.15 -23.58
N GLY A 32 -6.06 6.22 -23.17
CA GLY A 32 -4.84 5.92 -23.90
C GLY A 32 -4.18 4.64 -23.41
N GLU A 33 -3.87 3.73 -24.34
CA GLU A 33 -3.13 2.49 -24.06
C GLU A 33 -1.61 2.75 -23.94
N HIS A 34 -1.21 3.77 -23.18
CA HIS A 34 0.19 4.21 -23.08
C HIS A 34 1.11 3.11 -22.53
N PHE A 35 0.65 2.39 -21.51
CA PHE A 35 1.36 1.24 -20.94
C PHE A 35 1.58 0.16 -22.00
N HIS A 36 0.51 -0.31 -22.65
CA HIS A 36 0.60 -1.34 -23.69
C HIS A 36 1.43 -0.89 -24.90
N ALA A 37 1.26 0.34 -25.37
CA ALA A 37 2.00 0.86 -26.52
C ALA A 37 3.51 0.90 -26.25
N ALA A 38 3.92 1.41 -25.09
CA ALA A 38 5.32 1.42 -24.69
C ALA A 38 5.86 -0.01 -24.45
N TRP A 39 5.07 -0.90 -23.86
CA TRP A 39 5.40 -2.31 -23.73
C TRP A 39 5.68 -2.94 -25.10
N VAL A 40 4.81 -2.76 -26.09
CA VAL A 40 5.01 -3.32 -27.45
C VAL A 40 6.21 -2.68 -28.16
N ALA A 41 6.42 -1.37 -28.02
CA ALA A 41 7.53 -0.66 -28.65
C ALA A 41 8.90 -1.11 -28.14
N ASN A 42 8.99 -1.62 -26.91
CA ASN A 42 10.25 -2.02 -26.26
C ASN A 42 10.43 -3.56 -26.17
N ARG A 43 9.86 -4.34 -27.09
CA ARG A 43 9.97 -5.82 -27.10
C ARG A 43 11.41 -6.37 -27.16
N ALA A 44 12.34 -5.59 -27.69
CA ALA A 44 13.74 -6.00 -27.81
C ALA A 44 14.54 -5.84 -26.50
N GLU A 45 14.00 -5.09 -25.53
CA GLU A 45 14.64 -4.84 -24.25
C GLU A 45 14.39 -6.00 -23.26
N GLU A 46 15.24 -6.08 -22.23
CA GLU A 46 15.00 -6.97 -21.11
C GLU A 46 13.72 -6.59 -20.36
N ARG A 47 13.09 -7.58 -19.73
CA ARG A 47 11.71 -7.49 -19.21
C ARG A 47 11.54 -6.35 -18.21
N GLU A 48 12.50 -6.14 -17.33
CA GLU A 48 12.51 -5.12 -16.29
C GLU A 48 12.56 -3.71 -16.87
N VAL A 49 13.41 -3.49 -17.88
CA VAL A 49 13.52 -2.20 -18.58
C VAL A 49 12.24 -1.93 -19.39
N ARG A 50 11.74 -2.96 -20.08
CA ARG A 50 10.48 -2.90 -20.83
C ARG A 50 9.30 -2.54 -19.92
N LEU A 51 9.23 -3.15 -18.73
CA LEU A 51 8.22 -2.86 -17.71
C LEU A 51 8.34 -1.42 -17.20
N ALA A 52 9.54 -0.99 -16.80
CA ALA A 52 9.77 0.36 -16.31
C ALA A 52 9.34 1.43 -17.32
N ARG A 53 9.73 1.29 -18.59
CA ARG A 53 9.32 2.24 -19.65
C ARG A 53 7.82 2.25 -19.88
N ALA A 54 7.15 1.10 -19.77
CA ALA A 54 5.70 1.02 -19.87
C ALA A 54 5.00 1.75 -18.71
N ILE A 55 5.50 1.59 -17.49
CA ILE A 55 5.02 2.32 -16.30
C ILE A 55 5.20 3.83 -16.47
N VAL A 56 6.39 4.27 -16.90
CA VAL A 56 6.66 5.71 -17.12
C VAL A 56 5.73 6.29 -18.19
N ALA A 57 5.49 5.55 -19.28
CA ALA A 57 4.55 5.98 -20.32
C ALA A 57 3.13 6.13 -19.79
N GLN A 58 2.69 5.24 -18.88
CA GLN A 58 1.39 5.36 -18.21
C GLN A 58 1.30 6.64 -17.38
N TRP A 59 2.32 6.94 -16.57
CA TRP A 59 2.35 8.16 -15.76
C TRP A 59 2.30 9.43 -16.61
N LEU A 60 3.13 9.51 -17.66
CA LEU A 60 3.21 10.68 -18.53
C LEU A 60 1.99 10.85 -19.44
N GLY A 61 1.30 9.75 -19.76
CA GLY A 61 0.06 9.76 -20.54
C GLY A 61 -1.20 10.13 -19.75
N ALA A 62 -1.14 10.11 -18.42
CA ALA A 62 -2.26 10.51 -17.57
C ALA A 62 -2.49 12.04 -17.63
N ALA A 63 -3.75 12.45 -17.50
CA ALA A 63 -4.08 13.84 -17.28
C ALA A 63 -3.67 14.25 -15.86
N ARG A 64 -2.81 15.25 -15.78
CA ARG A 64 -2.36 15.89 -14.54
C ARG A 64 -3.31 17.04 -14.22
N ILE A 65 -3.97 16.96 -13.08
CA ILE A 65 -4.92 17.98 -12.64
C ILE A 65 -4.31 18.81 -11.53
N ILE A 66 -4.41 20.14 -11.66
CA ILE A 66 -4.17 21.12 -10.58
C ILE A 66 -5.54 21.70 -10.24
N GLU A 67 -6.09 21.34 -9.08
CA GLU A 67 -7.40 21.82 -8.63
C GLU A 67 -7.31 23.29 -8.17
N PRO A 68 -8.42 24.05 -8.21
CA PRO A 68 -8.44 25.42 -7.68
C PRO A 68 -7.96 25.46 -6.24
N ASP A 69 -7.13 26.43 -5.91
CA ASP A 69 -6.59 26.68 -4.56
C ASP A 69 -5.71 25.57 -3.94
N GLU A 70 -5.23 24.59 -4.70
CA GLU A 70 -4.31 23.58 -4.17
C GLU A 70 -2.96 24.16 -3.72
N LEU A 71 -2.47 23.71 -2.56
CA LEU A 71 -1.09 23.97 -2.09
C LEU A 71 -0.19 22.74 -2.19
N ILE A 72 -0.77 21.56 -2.39
CA ILE A 72 -0.10 20.28 -2.66
C ILE A 72 -0.79 19.70 -3.90
N VAL A 73 -0.04 19.53 -4.99
CA VAL A 73 -0.57 19.04 -6.27
C VAL A 73 -0.40 17.54 -6.38
N GLY A 74 -1.19 16.92 -7.24
CA GLY A 74 -1.08 15.49 -7.49
C GLY A 74 -2.47 14.86 -7.53
N ARG A 75 -2.97 14.74 -8.76
CA ARG A 75 -4.21 14.07 -9.11
C ARG A 75 -4.08 13.59 -10.55
N LEU A 76 -4.17 12.28 -10.74
CA LEU A 76 -3.97 11.61 -12.02
C LEU A 76 -5.24 10.96 -12.50
N GLU A 77 -5.64 11.32 -13.71
CA GLU A 77 -6.83 10.78 -14.36
C GLU A 77 -6.40 10.10 -15.67
N SER A 78 -6.69 8.82 -15.79
CA SER A 78 -6.34 8.01 -16.96
C SER A 78 -7.34 6.88 -17.14
N GLN A 79 -7.68 6.58 -18.38
CA GLN A 79 -8.50 5.43 -18.72
C GLN A 79 -7.71 4.52 -19.68
N ALA A 80 -7.54 3.25 -19.31
CA ALA A 80 -6.86 2.25 -20.14
C ALA A 80 -7.47 0.87 -19.92
N ILE A 81 -7.41 0.03 -20.96
CA ILE A 81 -7.73 -1.40 -20.90
C ILE A 81 -6.62 -2.10 -20.12
N VAL A 82 -5.35 -1.79 -20.40
CA VAL A 82 -4.22 -2.38 -19.68
C VAL A 82 -3.43 -1.33 -18.96
N TRP A 83 -3.19 -1.60 -17.67
CA TRP A 83 -2.48 -0.69 -16.79
C TRP A 83 -1.70 -1.45 -15.72
N TRP A 84 -0.71 -0.76 -15.15
CA TRP A 84 0.12 -1.25 -14.06
C TRP A 84 -0.24 -0.58 -12.74
N ASP A 85 -0.19 -1.39 -11.69
CA ASP A 85 -0.31 -1.03 -10.28
C ASP A 85 0.84 -1.64 -9.47
N PHE A 86 1.42 -0.92 -8.51
CA PHE A 86 2.51 -1.49 -7.70
C PHE A 86 2.01 -2.44 -6.61
N SER A 87 0.76 -2.33 -6.17
CA SER A 87 0.14 -3.26 -5.23
C SER A 87 -0.24 -4.58 -5.89
N THR A 88 -0.60 -4.57 -7.18
CA THR A 88 -1.33 -5.69 -7.82
C THR A 88 -0.80 -6.11 -9.21
N GLY A 89 0.15 -5.36 -9.78
CA GLY A 89 0.84 -5.65 -11.04
C GLY A 89 0.04 -5.26 -12.28
N VAL A 90 0.03 -6.11 -13.32
CA VAL A 90 -0.64 -5.81 -14.60
C VAL A 90 -2.11 -6.25 -14.57
N HIS A 91 -2.99 -5.33 -14.96
CA HIS A 91 -4.45 -5.53 -15.03
C HIS A 91 -5.00 -5.45 -16.43
N PHE A 92 -6.17 -6.06 -16.63
CA PHE A 92 -6.96 -5.96 -17.85
C PHE A 92 -8.42 -5.59 -17.53
N ASN A 93 -8.86 -4.43 -17.99
CA ASN A 93 -10.23 -3.96 -17.84
C ASN A 93 -11.13 -4.57 -18.92
N HIS A 94 -11.72 -5.73 -18.60
CA HIS A 94 -12.61 -6.45 -19.52
C HIS A 94 -13.84 -5.64 -19.92
N GLU A 95 -14.42 -4.88 -18.98
CA GLU A 95 -15.62 -4.08 -19.25
C GLU A 95 -15.31 -3.02 -20.32
N LEU A 96 -14.27 -2.22 -20.10
CA LEU A 96 -13.83 -1.22 -21.05
C LEU A 96 -13.44 -1.85 -22.39
N TYR A 97 -12.72 -2.97 -22.38
CA TYR A 97 -12.35 -3.68 -23.61
C TYR A 97 -13.58 -4.03 -24.46
N TYR A 98 -14.61 -4.65 -23.87
CA TYR A 98 -15.80 -5.05 -24.62
C TYR A 98 -16.65 -3.85 -25.06
N GLN A 99 -16.72 -2.80 -24.25
CA GLN A 99 -17.37 -1.54 -24.63
C GLN A 99 -16.69 -0.91 -25.85
N ARG A 100 -15.35 -0.82 -25.85
CA ARG A 100 -14.55 -0.31 -26.96
C ARG A 100 -14.71 -1.19 -28.20
N LEU A 101 -14.58 -2.51 -28.07
CA LEU A 101 -14.68 -3.45 -29.18
C LEU A 101 -16.04 -3.40 -29.89
N ALA A 102 -17.12 -3.16 -29.14
CA ALA A 102 -18.46 -3.00 -29.70
C ALA A 102 -18.61 -1.72 -30.54
N ALA A 103 -17.89 -0.65 -30.19
CA ALA A 103 -17.92 0.64 -30.87
C ALA A 103 -16.82 0.80 -31.93
N ALA A 104 -15.84 -0.09 -31.96
CA ALA A 104 -14.63 0.02 -32.78
C ALA A 104 -14.89 -0.13 -34.29
N ASP A 105 -14.25 0.73 -35.07
CA ASP A 105 -14.05 0.55 -36.50
C ASP A 105 -13.08 -0.61 -36.81
N ASP A 106 -12.83 -0.91 -38.08
CA ASP A 106 -11.99 -2.07 -38.46
C ASP A 106 -10.55 -1.94 -37.96
N THR A 107 -9.98 -0.73 -37.93
CA THR A 107 -8.59 -0.49 -37.50
C THR A 107 -8.46 -0.58 -35.99
N GLU A 108 -9.37 0.05 -35.24
CA GLU A 108 -9.40 -0.05 -33.78
C GLU A 108 -9.71 -1.48 -33.35
N ARG A 109 -10.59 -2.19 -34.05
CA ARG A 109 -10.92 -3.59 -33.77
C ARG A 109 -9.69 -4.49 -33.91
N GLU A 110 -8.90 -4.32 -34.96
CA GLU A 110 -7.65 -5.06 -35.15
C GLU A 110 -6.67 -4.77 -34.00
N ALA A 111 -6.50 -3.51 -33.63
CA ALA A 111 -5.64 -3.11 -32.52
C ALA A 111 -6.11 -3.69 -31.16
N LEU A 112 -7.41 -3.69 -30.88
CA LEU A 112 -7.98 -4.26 -29.65
C LEU A 112 -7.80 -5.78 -29.60
N LEU A 113 -7.99 -6.48 -30.72
CA LEU A 113 -7.74 -7.92 -30.79
C LEU A 113 -6.25 -8.24 -30.53
N ALA A 114 -5.33 -7.50 -31.15
CA ALA A 114 -3.90 -7.65 -30.89
C ALA A 114 -3.50 -7.33 -29.44
N LEU A 115 -4.13 -6.31 -28.84
CA LEU A 115 -3.95 -5.97 -27.42
C LEU A 115 -4.41 -7.12 -26.53
N LYS A 116 -5.58 -7.72 -26.81
CA LYS A 116 -6.07 -8.86 -26.04
C LYS A 116 -5.15 -10.07 -26.18
N ASP A 117 -4.69 -10.36 -27.40
CA ASP A 117 -3.79 -11.49 -27.67
C ASP A 117 -2.43 -11.33 -26.96
N GLU A 118 -1.91 -10.10 -26.82
CA GLU A 118 -0.68 -9.83 -26.08
C GLU A 118 -0.83 -10.14 -24.58
N TRP A 119 -1.96 -9.76 -23.98
CA TRP A 119 -2.13 -9.78 -22.52
C TRP A 119 -2.88 -10.98 -21.98
N GLN A 120 -3.61 -11.72 -22.82
CA GLN A 120 -4.28 -12.94 -22.40
C GLN A 120 -3.27 -13.96 -21.87
N GLY A 121 -3.43 -14.38 -20.62
CA GLY A 121 -2.51 -15.31 -19.97
C GLY A 121 -1.26 -14.65 -19.35
N HIS A 122 -1.14 -13.33 -19.48
CA HIS A 122 -0.01 -12.54 -18.98
C HIS A 122 -0.43 -11.48 -17.95
N THR A 123 -1.70 -11.25 -17.66
CA THR A 123 -2.07 -10.38 -16.53
C THR A 123 -1.60 -11.01 -15.20
N THR A 124 -1.43 -10.21 -14.14
CA THR A 124 -1.06 -10.76 -12.83
C THR A 124 -2.08 -11.81 -12.37
N GLY A 125 -3.37 -11.54 -12.57
CA GLY A 125 -4.45 -12.49 -12.26
C GLY A 125 -4.37 -13.79 -13.07
N ASP A 126 -4.03 -13.72 -14.36
CA ASP A 126 -3.83 -14.91 -15.19
C ASP A 126 -2.63 -15.74 -14.70
N LEU A 127 -1.52 -15.08 -14.36
CA LEU A 127 -0.33 -15.75 -13.82
C LEU A 127 -0.67 -16.45 -12.50
N MET A 128 -1.37 -15.76 -11.59
CA MET A 128 -1.81 -16.34 -10.32
C MET A 128 -2.74 -17.54 -10.51
N ALA A 129 -3.70 -17.44 -11.43
CA ALA A 129 -4.64 -18.53 -11.71
C ALA A 129 -3.92 -19.76 -12.30
N ARG A 130 -2.89 -19.54 -13.13
CA ARG A 130 -2.08 -20.62 -13.72
C ARG A 130 -1.23 -21.38 -12.70
N ALA A 131 -0.91 -20.78 -11.56
CA ALA A 131 -0.10 -21.40 -10.51
C ALA A 131 -0.91 -22.29 -9.54
N ILE A 132 -2.24 -22.17 -9.55
CA ILE A 132 -3.15 -22.98 -8.73
C ILE A 132 -3.42 -24.32 -9.41
N MET A 133 -3.25 -25.41 -8.66
CA MET A 133 -3.56 -26.75 -9.13
C MET A 133 -5.06 -27.04 -9.02
N PRO A 134 -5.64 -27.89 -9.89
CA PRO A 134 -7.08 -28.17 -9.88
C PRO A 134 -7.64 -28.67 -8.53
N HIS A 135 -6.84 -29.37 -7.72
CA HIS A 135 -7.26 -29.88 -6.42
C HIS A 135 -7.20 -28.83 -5.30
N GLU A 136 -6.46 -27.74 -5.50
CA GLU A 136 -6.36 -26.64 -4.54
C GLU A 136 -7.48 -25.62 -4.75
N LEU A 137 -7.96 -25.46 -6.00
CA LEU A 137 -8.97 -24.48 -6.38
C LEU A 137 -10.21 -24.44 -5.45
N PRO A 138 -10.77 -25.58 -4.99
CA PRO A 138 -11.90 -25.56 -4.07
C PRO A 138 -11.56 -25.03 -2.67
N LEU A 139 -10.29 -25.12 -2.26
CA LEU A 139 -9.79 -24.67 -0.95
C LEU A 139 -9.41 -23.18 -0.95
N MET A 140 -9.16 -22.61 -2.13
CA MET A 140 -8.83 -21.19 -2.26
C MET A 140 -10.09 -20.35 -2.01
N CYS A 141 -10.03 -19.42 -1.06
CA CYS A 141 -10.99 -18.33 -1.03
C CYS A 141 -10.63 -17.38 -2.18
N TYR A 142 -11.57 -17.13 -3.10
CA TYR A 142 -11.33 -16.20 -4.21
C TYR A 142 -10.99 -14.82 -3.66
N HIS A 143 -9.77 -14.39 -3.89
CA HIS A 143 -9.34 -13.02 -3.69
C HIS A 143 -9.39 -12.27 -5.02
N GLY A 144 -9.66 -10.96 -4.94
CA GLY A 144 -9.22 -10.06 -6.00
C GLY A 144 -7.70 -10.17 -6.18
N PRO A 145 -7.14 -9.68 -7.28
CA PRO A 145 -5.71 -9.83 -7.55
C PRO A 145 -4.89 -8.93 -6.60
N SER A 146 -4.64 -9.32 -5.35
CA SER A 146 -3.56 -8.78 -4.52
C SER A 146 -2.26 -9.42 -4.96
N ALA A 147 -1.27 -8.62 -5.40
CA ALA A 147 0.03 -9.17 -5.80
C ALA A 147 0.94 -9.38 -4.58
N PRO A 148 1.88 -10.34 -4.68
CA PRO A 148 2.87 -10.55 -3.64
C PRO A 148 3.58 -9.25 -3.27
N GLY A 149 3.67 -8.95 -1.97
CA GLY A 149 4.26 -7.70 -1.46
C GLY A 149 3.25 -6.56 -1.29
N CYS A 150 1.96 -6.87 -1.20
CA CYS A 150 0.89 -5.95 -0.84
C CYS A 150 0.04 -6.55 0.30
N PRO A 151 -0.38 -5.76 1.31
CA PRO A 151 -0.02 -4.35 1.55
C PRO A 151 1.41 -4.15 2.07
N SER A 152 2.01 -3.00 1.79
CA SER A 152 3.36 -2.65 2.27
C SER A 152 3.44 -1.16 2.64
N SER A 153 4.39 -0.81 3.50
CA SER A 153 4.69 0.59 3.87
C SER A 153 6.15 0.91 3.55
N PRO A 154 6.47 1.23 2.29
CA PRO A 154 7.82 1.65 1.88
C PRO A 154 8.19 3.00 2.51
N PHE A 155 9.48 3.34 2.59
CA PHE A 155 9.92 4.66 3.03
C PHE A 155 9.71 5.72 1.94
N LEU A 156 8.46 6.17 1.79
CA LEU A 156 8.08 7.24 0.85
C LEU A 156 8.89 8.52 1.11
N VAL A 157 9.25 8.76 2.38
CA VAL A 157 10.08 9.88 2.83
C VAL A 157 11.44 9.96 2.14
N ARG A 158 11.98 8.85 1.59
CA ARG A 158 13.29 8.86 0.93
C ARG A 158 13.38 9.82 -0.25
N LEU A 159 12.28 10.05 -0.99
CA LEU A 159 12.32 11.07 -2.03
C LEU A 159 12.52 12.46 -1.44
N ALA A 160 11.92 12.75 -0.28
CA ALA A 160 12.14 14.00 0.43
C ALA A 160 13.56 14.10 1.02
N GLU A 161 14.12 13.00 1.54
CA GLU A 161 15.46 12.98 2.13
C GLU A 161 16.60 13.05 1.10
N GLU A 162 16.45 12.32 0.00
CA GLU A 162 17.55 12.03 -0.93
C GLU A 162 17.34 12.65 -2.32
N GLY A 163 16.08 12.92 -2.71
CA GLY A 163 15.71 13.19 -4.10
C GLY A 163 15.93 11.99 -5.03
N THR A 164 15.48 12.08 -6.28
CA THR A 164 15.76 11.01 -7.27
C THR A 164 17.26 10.84 -7.51
N ALA A 165 18.08 11.90 -7.35
CA ALA A 165 19.53 11.82 -7.51
C ALA A 165 20.19 10.94 -6.43
N GLY A 166 19.77 11.06 -5.17
CA GLY A 166 20.29 10.21 -4.09
C GLY A 166 19.81 8.77 -4.23
N LEU A 167 18.53 8.55 -4.56
CA LEU A 167 18.01 7.21 -4.87
C LEU A 167 18.77 6.56 -6.04
N ARG A 168 19.08 7.33 -7.08
CA ARG A 168 19.89 6.88 -8.22
C ARG A 168 21.28 6.45 -7.79
N GLN A 169 21.91 7.19 -6.89
CA GLN A 169 23.21 6.83 -6.34
C GLN A 169 23.13 5.48 -5.61
N ARG A 170 22.12 5.27 -4.75
CA ARG A 170 21.93 3.97 -4.06
C ARG A 170 21.76 2.80 -5.02
N VAL A 171 20.99 2.99 -6.10
CA VAL A 171 20.80 1.97 -7.14
C VAL A 171 22.13 1.66 -7.85
N LEU A 172 22.93 2.68 -8.17
CA LEU A 172 24.23 2.50 -8.82
C LEU A 172 25.26 1.80 -7.90
N GLU A 173 25.29 2.17 -6.62
CA GLU A 173 26.15 1.54 -5.60
C GLU A 173 25.77 0.06 -5.41
N SER A 174 24.47 -0.24 -5.30
CA SER A 174 23.96 -1.62 -5.27
C SER A 174 24.38 -2.40 -6.51
N ARG A 175 24.21 -1.81 -7.71
CA ARG A 175 24.63 -2.44 -8.96
C ARG A 175 26.12 -2.74 -8.95
N GLU A 176 26.96 -1.80 -8.57
CA GLU A 176 28.42 -2.00 -8.51
C GLU A 176 28.81 -3.11 -7.53
N ALA A 177 28.16 -3.17 -6.37
CA ALA A 177 28.43 -4.18 -5.35
C ALA A 177 28.06 -5.61 -5.79
N HIS A 178 27.00 -5.76 -6.59
CA HIS A 178 26.38 -7.08 -6.84
C HIS A 178 26.48 -7.59 -8.29
N LEU A 179 26.61 -6.72 -9.30
CA LEU A 179 26.55 -7.09 -10.72
C LEU A 179 27.54 -8.18 -11.12
N TYR A 180 28.71 -8.20 -10.50
CA TYR A 180 29.79 -9.16 -10.81
C TYR A 180 29.87 -10.33 -9.81
N GLN A 181 28.93 -10.44 -8.88
CA GLN A 181 28.89 -11.56 -7.94
C GLN A 181 28.38 -12.84 -8.63
N PRO A 182 28.95 -14.01 -8.32
CA PRO A 182 28.43 -15.29 -8.80
C PRO A 182 26.96 -15.46 -8.38
N GLY A 183 26.06 -15.73 -9.33
CA GLY A 183 24.62 -15.85 -9.08
C GLY A 183 23.81 -14.57 -9.29
N CYS A 184 24.42 -13.49 -9.81
CA CYS A 184 23.65 -12.34 -10.30
C CYS A 184 22.84 -12.75 -11.55
N GLU A 185 21.53 -12.88 -11.41
CA GLU A 185 20.63 -13.35 -12.48
C GLU A 185 19.96 -12.21 -13.26
N ARG A 186 19.91 -10.98 -12.72
CA ARG A 186 19.04 -9.90 -13.25
C ARG A 186 19.72 -8.53 -13.34
N PRO A 187 20.69 -8.33 -14.26
CA PRO A 187 21.34 -7.03 -14.45
C PRO A 187 20.36 -5.93 -14.88
N ALA A 188 19.29 -6.28 -15.61
CA ALA A 188 18.24 -5.36 -16.06
C ALA A 188 17.42 -4.73 -14.93
N TRP A 189 17.39 -5.35 -13.75
CA TRP A 189 16.59 -4.87 -12.61
C TRP A 189 17.01 -3.47 -12.15
N TRP A 190 18.33 -3.25 -11.97
CA TRP A 190 18.85 -1.91 -11.67
C TRP A 190 18.58 -0.92 -12.80
N GLN A 191 18.69 -1.34 -14.07
CA GLN A 191 18.39 -0.45 -15.19
C GLN A 191 16.92 -0.03 -15.21
N GLY A 192 16.00 -0.96 -14.94
CA GLY A 192 14.57 -0.64 -14.80
C GLY A 192 14.29 0.37 -13.68
N MET A 193 14.97 0.25 -12.54
CA MET A 193 14.89 1.24 -11.46
C MET A 193 15.35 2.64 -11.91
N LEU A 194 16.47 2.72 -12.64
CA LEU A 194 16.98 3.99 -13.17
C LEU A 194 16.00 4.64 -14.15
N GLU A 195 15.35 3.84 -15.00
CA GLU A 195 14.31 4.32 -15.93
C GLU A 195 13.07 4.84 -15.17
N LEU A 196 12.68 4.20 -14.05
CA LEU A 196 11.62 4.73 -13.20
C LEU A 196 12.00 6.06 -12.56
N LEU A 197 13.23 6.23 -12.09
CA LEU A 197 13.71 7.50 -11.52
C LEU A 197 13.72 8.61 -12.57
N ASP A 198 14.15 8.32 -13.81
CA ASP A 198 14.03 9.26 -14.94
C ASP A 198 12.57 9.63 -15.21
N GLY A 199 11.66 8.65 -15.09
CA GLY A 199 10.22 8.88 -15.20
C GLY A 199 9.63 9.78 -14.12
N ILE A 200 10.07 9.62 -12.86
CA ILE A 200 9.66 10.48 -11.74
C ILE A 200 10.12 11.92 -12.00
N ASP A 201 11.38 12.12 -12.43
CA ASP A 201 11.92 13.44 -12.77
C ASP A 201 11.12 14.08 -13.92
N ALA A 202 10.84 13.32 -14.98
CA ALA A 202 10.06 13.81 -16.12
C ALA A 202 8.62 14.17 -15.74
N PHE A 203 8.01 13.37 -14.87
CA PHE A 203 6.65 13.58 -14.40
C PHE A 203 6.55 14.83 -13.50
N ALA A 204 7.48 15.00 -12.57
CA ALA A 204 7.57 16.21 -11.75
C ALA A 204 7.80 17.46 -12.62
N ALA A 205 8.72 17.39 -13.59
CA ALA A 205 8.95 18.47 -14.53
C ALA A 205 7.69 18.84 -15.35
N ALA A 206 6.87 17.85 -15.72
CA ALA A 206 5.61 18.11 -16.41
C ALA A 206 4.59 18.83 -15.50
N TYR A 207 4.44 18.42 -14.25
CA TYR A 207 3.62 19.14 -13.26
C TYR A 207 4.15 20.56 -13.00
N ALA A 208 5.46 20.73 -12.95
CA ALA A 208 6.08 22.03 -12.79
C ALA A 208 5.71 22.98 -13.93
N GLU A 209 5.68 22.48 -15.15
CA GLU A 209 5.31 23.27 -16.33
C GLU A 209 3.81 23.56 -16.39
N ASP A 210 2.97 22.60 -16.01
CA ASP A 210 1.51 22.82 -15.90
C ASP A 210 1.21 23.92 -14.87
N ALA A 211 1.88 23.90 -13.71
CA ALA A 211 1.75 24.92 -12.68
C ALA A 211 2.28 26.30 -13.16
N ARG A 212 3.40 26.32 -13.90
CA ARG A 212 3.96 27.56 -14.47
C ARG A 212 3.02 28.17 -15.51
N THR A 213 2.43 27.35 -16.36
CA THR A 213 1.45 27.77 -17.36
C THR A 213 0.20 28.33 -16.68
N ALA A 214 -0.36 27.60 -15.70
CA ALA A 214 -1.49 28.07 -14.92
C ALA A 214 -1.19 29.40 -14.20
N SER A 215 0.03 29.57 -13.69
CA SER A 215 0.46 30.84 -13.09
C SER A 215 0.48 32.01 -14.08
N ALA A 216 0.77 31.80 -15.36
CA ALA A 216 0.87 32.88 -16.33
C ALA A 216 -0.50 33.52 -16.61
N ASP A 217 -1.55 32.70 -16.56
CA ASP A 217 -2.94 33.10 -16.84
C ASP A 217 -3.73 33.50 -15.57
N GLU A 218 -3.15 33.32 -14.38
CA GLU A 218 -3.82 33.57 -13.10
C GLU A 218 -3.92 35.08 -12.76
N PRO A 219 -5.14 35.66 -12.70
CA PRO A 219 -5.33 37.06 -12.35
C PRO A 219 -5.08 37.38 -10.87
N ASP A 220 -5.32 36.45 -9.95
CA ASP A 220 -5.09 36.70 -8.52
C ASP A 220 -3.58 36.63 -8.20
N PRO A 221 -2.95 37.73 -7.75
CA PRO A 221 -1.52 37.73 -7.44
C PRO A 221 -1.14 36.74 -6.33
N ILE A 222 -2.05 36.41 -5.40
CA ILE A 222 -1.79 35.43 -4.33
C ILE A 222 -1.75 34.03 -4.94
N ARG A 223 -2.81 33.64 -5.65
CA ARG A 223 -2.87 32.33 -6.31
C ARG A 223 -1.73 32.14 -7.32
N ARG A 224 -1.37 33.20 -8.04
CA ARG A 224 -0.23 33.19 -8.96
C ARG A 224 1.08 32.86 -8.24
N ALA A 225 1.33 33.47 -7.07
CA ALA A 225 2.52 33.19 -6.29
C ALA A 225 2.54 31.73 -5.78
N GLU A 226 1.38 31.19 -5.41
CA GLU A 226 1.24 29.78 -5.00
C GLU A 226 1.56 28.82 -6.15
N LEU A 227 1.04 29.08 -7.36
CA LEU A 227 1.30 28.27 -8.55
C LEU A 227 2.80 28.30 -8.95
N LEU A 228 3.46 29.45 -8.83
CA LEU A 228 4.91 29.54 -9.02
C LEU A 228 5.67 28.74 -7.95
N ALA A 229 5.23 28.80 -6.69
CA ALA A 229 5.85 28.03 -5.62
C ALA A 229 5.66 26.52 -5.84
N LEU A 230 4.50 26.08 -6.32
CA LEU A 230 4.25 24.69 -6.73
C LEU A 230 5.21 24.26 -7.84
N SER A 231 5.32 25.06 -8.90
CA SER A 231 6.25 24.82 -10.00
C SER A 231 7.69 24.62 -9.51
N GLN A 232 8.16 25.51 -8.62
CA GLN A 232 9.51 25.44 -8.04
C GLN A 232 9.73 24.21 -7.15
N ARG A 233 8.71 23.73 -6.43
CA ARG A 233 8.81 22.51 -5.62
C ARG A 233 8.97 21.27 -6.50
N GLU A 234 8.17 21.17 -7.55
CA GLU A 234 8.21 20.05 -8.51
C GLU A 234 9.55 19.98 -9.26
N GLU A 235 10.13 21.12 -9.65
CA GLU A 235 11.48 21.17 -10.25
C GLU A 235 12.59 20.61 -9.35
N ARG A 236 12.33 20.53 -8.04
CA ARG A 236 13.28 20.07 -7.03
C ARG A 236 13.13 18.59 -6.69
N ALA A 237 12.28 17.82 -7.37
CA ALA A 237 12.10 16.38 -7.11
C ALA A 237 13.41 15.56 -7.14
N SER A 238 14.41 16.02 -7.91
CA SER A 238 15.73 15.38 -7.97
C SER A 238 16.65 15.67 -6.79
N GLN A 239 16.29 16.63 -5.93
CA GLN A 239 17.11 17.11 -4.82
C GLN A 239 16.44 16.83 -3.47
N PRO A 240 17.24 16.69 -2.40
CA PRO A 240 16.70 16.71 -1.04
C PRO A 240 15.82 17.93 -0.76
N SER A 241 14.69 17.71 -0.09
CA SER A 241 13.71 18.72 0.26
C SER A 241 14.25 19.72 1.28
N ALA A 242 14.16 21.01 0.95
CA ALA A 242 14.70 22.09 1.77
C ALA A 242 13.67 22.69 2.73
N THR A 243 12.39 22.39 2.59
CA THR A 243 11.28 22.93 3.42
C THR A 243 10.24 21.84 3.71
N PHE A 244 9.36 22.07 4.68
CA PHE A 244 8.25 21.18 5.00
C PHE A 244 7.28 21.02 3.82
N ALA A 245 7.01 22.10 3.09
CA ALA A 245 6.15 22.05 1.90
C ALA A 245 6.80 21.24 0.76
N GLU A 246 8.12 21.33 0.56
CA GLU A 246 8.84 20.47 -0.39
C GLU A 246 8.78 19.00 0.04
N ALA A 247 9.00 18.71 1.33
CA ALA A 247 8.99 17.35 1.84
C ALA A 247 7.61 16.69 1.71
N LEU A 248 6.53 17.43 2.00
CA LEU A 248 5.16 16.99 1.76
C LEU A 248 4.89 16.68 0.29
N GLN A 249 5.31 17.56 -0.62
CA GLN A 249 5.09 17.37 -2.05
C GLN A 249 5.88 16.16 -2.58
N ALA A 250 7.14 16.00 -2.18
CA ALA A 250 7.97 14.85 -2.56
C ALA A 250 7.41 13.53 -2.01
N TYR A 251 6.98 13.52 -0.73
CA TYR A 251 6.33 12.36 -0.12
C TYR A 251 5.05 11.99 -0.90
N TRP A 252 4.22 12.99 -1.20
CA TRP A 252 2.98 12.79 -1.95
C TRP A 252 3.22 12.35 -3.39
N LEU A 253 4.26 12.84 -4.06
CA LEU A 253 4.60 12.45 -5.42
C LEU A 253 4.87 10.94 -5.51
N VAL A 254 5.68 10.39 -4.60
CA VAL A 254 5.90 8.93 -4.55
C VAL A 254 4.60 8.21 -4.23
N ALA A 255 3.84 8.70 -3.24
CA ALA A 255 2.56 8.09 -2.87
C ALA A 255 1.58 8.07 -4.06
N LEU A 256 1.52 9.12 -4.86
CA LEU A 256 0.63 9.22 -6.02
C LEU A 256 1.01 8.21 -7.11
N LEU A 257 2.30 8.06 -7.41
CA LEU A 257 2.80 7.18 -8.47
C LEU A 257 2.81 5.71 -8.08
N HIS A 258 3.15 5.45 -6.82
CA HIS A 258 3.14 4.11 -6.24
C HIS A 258 1.72 3.63 -5.91
N ARG A 259 0.84 4.56 -5.53
CA ARG A 259 -0.48 4.30 -4.91
C ARG A 259 -0.39 3.33 -3.72
N PRO A 260 0.44 3.61 -2.70
CA PRO A 260 0.47 2.78 -1.51
C PRO A 260 -0.88 2.88 -0.80
N ASP A 261 -1.41 1.72 -0.43
CA ASP A 261 -2.55 1.65 0.47
C ASP A 261 -2.20 2.20 1.87
N SER A 262 -0.91 2.27 2.25
CA SER A 262 -0.51 2.61 3.62
C SER A 262 0.73 3.51 3.66
N PRO A 263 0.57 4.85 3.74
CA PRO A 263 1.66 5.82 3.91
C PRO A 263 2.58 5.54 5.11
N GLY A 264 2.10 4.84 6.14
CA GLY A 264 2.94 4.46 7.27
C GLY A 264 2.96 5.50 8.39
N ARG A 265 4.13 5.73 9.00
CA ARG A 265 4.30 6.69 10.11
C ARG A 265 4.53 8.12 9.63
N PHE A 266 3.50 8.67 8.99
CA PHE A 266 3.53 10.00 8.38
C PHE A 266 4.02 11.10 9.33
N ASP A 267 3.61 11.04 10.61
CA ASP A 267 4.00 12.04 11.60
C ASP A 267 5.48 11.98 11.98
N GLN A 268 6.11 10.80 11.92
CA GLN A 268 7.54 10.64 12.19
C GLN A 268 8.37 10.97 10.95
N ASP A 269 7.88 10.57 9.78
CA ASP A 269 8.56 10.78 8.50
C ASP A 269 8.81 12.27 8.25
N LEU A 270 7.80 13.13 8.49
CA LEU A 270 7.87 14.53 8.06
C LEU A 270 8.07 15.54 9.20
N ALA A 271 8.00 15.12 10.48
CA ALA A 271 8.24 15.98 11.63
C ALA A 271 9.57 16.75 11.58
N PRO A 272 10.71 16.16 11.14
CA PRO A 272 11.99 16.88 11.13
C PRO A 272 11.96 18.17 10.29
N TRP A 273 11.26 18.18 9.15
CA TRP A 273 11.13 19.38 8.32
C TRP A 273 10.21 20.41 8.96
N LEU A 274 9.07 19.97 9.52
CA LEU A 274 8.11 20.86 10.17
C LEU A 274 8.75 21.58 11.36
N GLU A 275 9.40 20.84 12.25
CA GLU A 275 10.04 21.39 13.44
C GLU A 275 11.13 22.41 13.08
N ARG A 276 11.94 22.09 12.07
CA ARG A 276 12.99 22.98 11.58
C ARG A 276 12.42 24.27 10.98
N ASP A 277 11.33 24.17 10.21
CA ASP A 277 10.73 25.34 9.56
C ASP A 277 9.98 26.24 10.54
N LEU A 278 9.28 25.65 11.52
CA LEU A 278 8.69 26.38 12.64
C LEU A 278 9.76 27.09 13.47
N ALA A 279 10.85 26.41 13.81
CA ALA A 279 11.95 26.99 14.58
C ALA A 279 12.68 28.12 13.83
N ALA A 280 12.77 28.01 12.50
CA ALA A 280 13.34 29.03 11.64
C ALA A 280 12.37 30.19 11.32
N GLY A 281 11.10 30.10 11.74
CA GLY A 281 10.06 31.07 11.39
C GLY A 281 9.75 31.11 9.89
N ARG A 282 10.02 30.02 9.16
CA ARG A 282 9.70 29.90 7.72
C ARG A 282 8.23 29.63 7.46
N ILE A 283 7.56 29.00 8.43
CA ILE A 283 6.14 28.70 8.42
C ILE A 283 5.56 28.97 9.80
N THR A 284 4.31 29.38 9.84
CA THR A 284 3.51 29.49 11.07
C THR A 284 2.79 28.17 11.37
N MET A 285 2.27 28.03 12.59
CA MET A 285 1.47 26.85 12.95
C MET A 285 0.20 26.73 12.09
N ASP A 286 -0.43 27.85 11.74
CA ASP A 286 -1.66 27.85 10.92
C ASP A 286 -1.38 27.48 9.47
N GLU A 287 -0.29 27.99 8.88
CA GLU A 287 0.14 27.59 7.54
C GLU A 287 0.54 26.09 7.51
N ALA A 288 1.19 25.59 8.57
CA ALA A 288 1.51 24.17 8.68
C ALA A 288 0.24 23.31 8.77
N GLN A 289 -0.75 23.71 9.58
CA GLN A 289 -2.03 23.02 9.66
C GLN A 289 -2.75 23.02 8.31
N GLU A 290 -2.77 24.13 7.57
CA GLU A 290 -3.40 24.20 6.26
C GLU A 290 -2.72 23.26 5.24
N LEU A 291 -1.39 23.16 5.25
CA LEU A 291 -0.66 22.19 4.43
C LEU A 291 -1.01 20.74 4.79
N VAL A 292 -1.09 20.43 6.09
CA VAL A 292 -1.52 19.10 6.56
C VAL A 292 -2.95 18.80 6.14
N ASP A 293 -3.87 19.77 6.25
CA ASP A 293 -5.24 19.62 5.78
C ASP A 293 -5.30 19.38 4.25
N CYS A 294 -4.46 20.07 3.46
CA CYS A 294 -4.38 19.87 2.01
C CYS A 294 -3.93 18.44 1.64
N ILE A 295 -2.84 17.94 2.22
CA ILE A 295 -2.39 16.56 1.94
C ILE A 295 -3.36 15.52 2.52
N TRP A 296 -4.06 15.84 3.60
CA TRP A 296 -5.13 14.98 4.12
C TRP A 296 -6.23 14.76 3.10
N ILE A 297 -6.67 15.84 2.44
CA ILE A 297 -7.65 15.76 1.35
C ILE A 297 -7.09 14.94 0.19
N LYS A 298 -5.81 15.08 -0.15
CA LYS A 298 -5.15 14.25 -1.18
C LYS A 298 -5.15 12.75 -0.86
N MET A 299 -4.84 12.40 0.40
CA MET A 299 -4.91 11.03 0.88
C MET A 299 -6.35 10.49 0.87
N ALA A 300 -7.33 11.33 1.22
CA ALA A 300 -8.76 10.98 1.14
C ALA A 300 -9.22 10.71 -0.30
N GLN A 301 -8.77 11.54 -1.26
CA GLN A 301 -9.05 11.38 -2.70
C GLN A 301 -8.54 10.05 -3.25
N ASN A 302 -7.37 9.61 -2.78
CA ASN A 302 -6.73 8.36 -3.21
C ASN A 302 -7.11 7.16 -2.34
N ARG A 303 -8.01 7.35 -1.37
CA ARG A 303 -8.47 6.31 -0.43
C ARG A 303 -7.29 5.58 0.25
N CYS A 304 -6.31 6.33 0.76
CA CYS A 304 -5.26 5.72 1.58
C CYS A 304 -5.89 4.94 2.74
N TRP A 305 -5.54 3.67 2.90
CA TRP A 305 -6.19 2.73 3.81
C TRP A 305 -5.64 2.72 5.22
N SER A 306 -4.39 3.14 5.47
CA SER A 306 -3.82 3.14 6.82
C SER A 306 -2.75 4.21 6.99
N LEU A 307 -2.85 5.01 8.05
CA LEU A 307 -1.89 6.04 8.43
C LEU A 307 -1.69 5.99 9.95
N THR A 308 -0.47 5.63 10.35
CA THR A 308 -0.12 5.42 11.76
C THR A 308 0.45 6.70 12.37
N LEU A 309 -0.02 7.04 13.57
CA LEU A 309 0.40 8.19 14.37
C LEU A 309 0.89 7.75 15.76
N GLY A 310 1.74 8.58 16.38
CA GLY A 310 2.16 8.40 17.77
C GLY A 310 3.00 7.14 17.99
N GLY A 311 2.83 6.49 19.14
CA GLY A 311 3.60 5.28 19.52
C GLY A 311 4.96 5.61 20.13
N GLN A 312 5.94 4.75 19.88
CA GLN A 312 7.30 4.87 20.41
C GLN A 312 8.35 5.18 19.33
N THR A 313 9.44 5.83 19.73
CA THR A 313 10.67 5.92 18.94
C THR A 313 11.40 4.57 18.97
N PRO A 314 12.38 4.32 18.09
CA PRO A 314 13.20 3.10 18.13
C PRO A 314 13.88 2.87 19.50
N GLU A 315 14.22 3.94 20.20
CA GLU A 315 14.81 3.94 21.55
C GLU A 315 13.81 3.57 22.65
N GLY A 316 12.51 3.69 22.38
CA GLY A 316 11.41 3.38 23.30
C GLY A 316 10.84 4.58 24.05
N ASP A 317 11.19 5.80 23.63
CA ASP A 317 10.57 7.02 24.15
C ASP A 317 9.24 7.29 23.44
N ASP A 318 8.40 8.16 24.00
CA ASP A 318 7.17 8.58 23.33
C ASP A 318 7.47 9.35 22.04
N ALA A 319 6.78 9.00 20.96
CA ALA A 319 6.98 9.57 19.63
C ALA A 319 6.00 10.71 19.29
N THR A 320 5.19 11.19 20.25
CA THR A 320 4.25 12.28 19.98
C THR A 320 5.01 13.56 19.63
N ASN A 321 4.68 14.15 18.49
CA ASN A 321 5.29 15.38 18.02
C ASN A 321 4.23 16.40 17.53
N VAL A 322 4.66 17.55 17.02
CA VAL A 322 3.74 18.59 16.53
C VAL A 322 2.87 18.08 15.38
N LEU A 323 3.45 17.30 14.47
CA LEU A 323 2.72 16.77 13.32
C LEU A 323 1.65 15.75 13.75
N THR A 324 1.90 14.95 14.80
CA THR A 324 0.88 14.08 15.42
C THR A 324 -0.39 14.88 15.79
N TRP A 325 -0.22 16.06 16.40
CA TRP A 325 -1.34 16.93 16.77
C TRP A 325 -2.02 17.58 15.57
N LEU A 326 -1.25 18.02 14.56
CA LEU A 326 -1.82 18.58 13.34
C LEU A 326 -2.67 17.55 12.59
N CYS A 327 -2.23 16.30 12.53
CA CYS A 327 -2.99 15.19 11.95
C CYS A 327 -4.27 14.90 12.76
N LEU A 328 -4.21 14.89 14.10
CA LEU A 328 -5.39 14.72 14.94
C LEU A 328 -6.39 15.88 14.77
N ASN A 329 -5.91 17.10 14.58
CA ASN A 329 -6.75 18.25 14.24
C ASN A 329 -7.41 18.09 12.87
N SER A 330 -6.69 17.60 11.85
CA SER A 330 -7.28 17.33 10.53
C SER A 330 -8.38 16.27 10.60
N LEU A 331 -8.22 15.23 11.42
CA LEU A 331 -9.28 14.24 11.68
C LEU A 331 -10.57 14.89 12.20
N ASP A 332 -10.46 15.73 13.25
CA ASP A 332 -11.61 16.39 13.86
C ASP A 332 -12.31 17.35 12.90
N ARG A 333 -11.52 18.15 12.17
CA ARG A 333 -11.99 19.21 11.29
C ARG A 333 -12.60 18.69 9.99
N LEU A 334 -11.95 17.71 9.36
CA LEU A 334 -12.28 17.28 8.00
C LEU A 334 -13.25 16.11 7.99
N ARG A 335 -13.18 15.22 9.01
CA ARG A 335 -14.03 14.03 9.16
C ARG A 335 -14.20 13.22 7.87
N THR A 336 -13.11 13.08 7.12
CA THR A 336 -13.06 12.24 5.91
C THR A 336 -13.08 10.75 6.30
N ASP A 337 -13.46 9.91 5.34
CA ASP A 337 -13.45 8.44 5.46
C ASP A 337 -12.06 7.82 5.26
N ALA A 338 -11.13 8.58 4.68
CA ALA A 338 -9.72 8.24 4.52
C ALA A 338 -8.82 9.47 4.79
N PRO A 339 -7.54 9.28 5.18
CA PRO A 339 -6.93 8.01 5.51
C PRO A 339 -7.56 7.36 6.76
N ASN A 340 -7.55 6.01 6.84
CA ASN A 340 -7.86 5.35 8.10
C ASN A 340 -6.70 5.60 9.06
N VAL A 341 -6.97 6.21 10.21
CA VAL A 341 -5.90 6.61 11.12
C VAL A 341 -5.85 5.71 12.31
N GLU A 342 -4.66 5.21 12.60
CA GLU A 342 -4.39 4.46 13.82
C GLU A 342 -3.45 5.26 14.74
N LEU A 343 -3.89 5.47 15.98
CA LEU A 343 -3.05 6.02 17.02
C LEU A 343 -2.46 4.88 17.84
N ARG A 344 -1.13 4.75 17.76
CA ARG A 344 -0.35 3.87 18.62
C ARG A 344 -0.24 4.46 20.02
N VAL A 345 -0.60 3.66 21.02
CA VAL A 345 -0.57 4.02 22.44
C VAL A 345 0.27 3.02 23.23
N HIS A 346 0.99 3.54 24.20
CA HIS A 346 1.83 2.80 25.14
C HIS A 346 1.69 3.42 26.53
N ARG A 347 2.29 2.79 27.56
CA ARG A 347 2.24 3.31 28.94
C ARG A 347 2.74 4.75 29.13
N GLY A 348 3.62 5.23 28.27
CA GLY A 348 4.18 6.58 28.30
C GLY A 348 3.41 7.60 27.44
N THR A 349 2.36 7.19 26.74
CA THR A 349 1.60 8.10 25.86
C THR A 349 1.04 9.30 26.64
N PRO A 350 1.17 10.54 26.12
CA PRO A 350 0.62 11.72 26.75
C PRO A 350 -0.89 11.59 27.04
N PRO A 351 -1.34 11.75 28.30
CA PRO A 351 -2.75 11.60 28.66
C PRO A 351 -3.69 12.51 27.88
N GLU A 352 -3.21 13.69 27.49
CA GLU A 352 -3.94 14.65 26.69
C GLU A 352 -4.17 14.20 25.25
N LEU A 353 -3.20 13.52 24.62
CA LEU A 353 -3.36 12.94 23.29
C LEU A 353 -4.42 11.84 23.32
N LEU A 354 -4.31 10.92 24.27
CA LEU A 354 -5.29 9.85 24.46
C LEU A 354 -6.69 10.42 24.74
N ARG A 355 -6.80 11.46 25.58
CA ARG A 355 -8.09 12.09 25.87
C ARG A 355 -8.71 12.74 24.63
N ALA A 356 -7.92 13.45 23.84
CA ALA A 356 -8.40 14.07 22.60
C ALA A 356 -8.90 13.01 21.60
N SER A 357 -8.16 11.92 21.42
CA SER A 357 -8.59 10.80 20.57
C SER A 357 -9.85 10.12 21.08
N CYS A 358 -9.96 9.85 22.38
CA CYS A 358 -11.19 9.29 22.97
C CYS A 358 -12.40 10.23 22.83
N GLN A 359 -12.18 11.55 22.85
CA GLN A 359 -13.25 12.52 22.64
C GLN A 359 -13.82 12.42 21.22
N LEU A 360 -12.98 12.33 20.18
CA LEU A 360 -13.44 12.14 18.80
C LEU A 360 -14.29 10.88 18.65
N LEU A 361 -13.85 9.77 19.26
CA LEU A 361 -14.60 8.52 19.28
C LEU A 361 -15.95 8.66 20.01
N ALA A 362 -15.96 9.36 21.14
CA ALA A 362 -17.18 9.60 21.92
C ALA A 362 -18.21 10.49 21.19
N GLU A 363 -17.73 11.35 20.29
CA GLU A 363 -18.57 12.17 19.40
C GLU A 363 -19.15 11.36 18.21
N GLY A 364 -18.86 10.07 18.14
CA GLY A 364 -19.38 9.16 17.12
C GLY A 364 -18.55 9.10 15.84
N PHE A 365 -17.33 9.65 15.85
CA PHE A 365 -16.38 9.42 14.77
C PHE A 365 -15.71 8.04 14.92
N SER A 366 -15.32 7.42 13.81
CA SER A 366 -14.73 6.07 13.81
C SER A 366 -13.20 6.06 13.97
N MET A 367 -12.57 7.23 14.03
CA MET A 367 -11.12 7.38 14.03
C MET A 367 -10.65 8.38 15.11
N PRO A 368 -9.41 8.23 15.61
CA PRO A 368 -8.45 7.18 15.24
C PRO A 368 -8.76 5.83 15.91
N ALA A 369 -8.38 4.74 15.25
CA ALA A 369 -8.31 3.42 15.88
C ALA A 369 -7.19 3.42 16.93
N ILE A 370 -7.45 2.88 18.13
CA ILE A 370 -6.46 2.87 19.22
C ILE A 370 -5.72 1.53 19.21
N VAL A 371 -4.40 1.57 19.04
CA VAL A 371 -3.56 0.37 18.93
C VAL A 371 -2.58 0.32 20.11
N ASN A 372 -2.58 -0.79 20.83
CA ASN A 372 -1.74 -0.97 22.02
C ASN A 372 -0.37 -1.54 21.63
N ASP A 373 0.70 -0.76 21.86
CA ASP A 373 2.08 -1.10 21.49
C ASP A 373 2.58 -2.35 22.22
N GLU A 374 2.29 -2.51 23.51
CA GLU A 374 2.86 -3.58 24.34
C GLU A 374 2.64 -5.00 23.76
N PRO A 375 1.40 -5.45 23.44
CA PRO A 375 1.21 -6.75 22.83
C PRO A 375 1.76 -6.84 21.40
N VAL A 376 1.69 -5.76 20.61
CA VAL A 376 2.15 -5.76 19.21
C VAL A 376 3.66 -5.93 19.14
N ILE A 377 4.41 -5.13 19.89
CA ILE A 377 5.87 -5.20 19.95
C ILE A 377 6.31 -6.58 20.45
N ASN A 378 5.65 -7.12 21.48
CA ASN A 378 5.96 -8.47 21.96
C ASN A 378 5.72 -9.54 20.88
N ALA A 379 4.63 -9.43 20.10
CA ALA A 379 4.37 -10.36 19.00
C ALA A 379 5.40 -10.23 17.86
N MET A 380 5.92 -9.03 17.59
CA MET A 380 7.01 -8.82 16.62
C MET A 380 8.33 -9.44 17.09
N LEU A 381 8.68 -9.26 18.37
CA LEU A 381 9.87 -9.88 18.96
C LEU A 381 9.83 -11.41 18.87
N LEU A 382 8.66 -12.02 19.12
CA LEU A 382 8.47 -13.47 19.01
C LEU A 382 8.70 -14.00 17.58
N ARG A 383 8.52 -13.15 16.57
CA ARG A 383 8.80 -13.45 15.15
C ARG A 383 10.25 -13.20 14.74
N GLY A 384 11.10 -12.74 15.66
CA GLY A 384 12.53 -12.48 15.39
C GLY A 384 12.84 -11.07 14.89
N ILE A 385 11.87 -10.15 14.89
CA ILE A 385 12.12 -8.74 14.58
C ILE A 385 12.91 -8.11 15.74
N SER A 386 13.90 -7.26 15.44
CA SER A 386 14.68 -6.58 16.49
C SER A 386 13.79 -5.64 17.31
N LEU A 387 14.15 -5.36 18.56
CA LEU A 387 13.36 -4.45 19.41
C LEU A 387 13.21 -3.05 18.81
N GLU A 388 14.29 -2.54 18.21
CA GLU A 388 14.33 -1.25 17.53
C GLU A 388 13.32 -1.19 16.37
N HIS A 389 13.36 -2.21 15.50
CA HIS A 389 12.46 -2.31 14.34
C HIS A 389 11.01 -2.61 14.76
N ALA A 390 10.83 -3.40 15.82
CA ALA A 390 9.52 -3.68 16.39
C ALA A 390 8.89 -2.42 17.01
N ARG A 391 9.66 -1.51 17.60
CA ARG A 391 9.15 -0.21 18.08
C ARG A 391 8.81 0.75 16.94
N ASP A 392 9.50 0.64 15.82
CA ASP A 392 9.24 1.42 14.60
C ASP A 392 8.18 0.79 13.67
N TYR A 393 7.25 0.01 14.23
CA TYR A 393 6.21 -0.62 13.43
C TYR A 393 5.16 0.40 12.93
N THR A 394 4.51 0.04 11.83
CA THR A 394 3.35 0.74 11.30
C THR A 394 2.26 -0.27 11.01
N LEU A 395 1.02 0.22 10.92
CA LEU A 395 -0.07 -0.55 10.37
C LEU A 395 -0.09 -0.43 8.85
N VAL A 396 -0.56 -1.48 8.20
CA VAL A 396 -0.82 -1.56 6.76
C VAL A 396 -2.17 -2.22 6.53
N GLY A 397 -2.86 -1.81 5.47
CA GLY A 397 -4.19 -2.32 5.17
C GLY A 397 -5.21 -2.00 6.27
N CYS A 398 -5.76 -3.03 6.91
CA CYS A 398 -6.78 -2.88 7.94
C CYS A 398 -6.21 -2.83 9.36
N THR A 399 -5.41 -3.83 9.73
CA THR A 399 -4.86 -3.99 11.10
C THR A 399 -3.49 -4.68 11.13
N GLN A 400 -2.94 -4.99 9.96
CA GLN A 400 -1.73 -5.79 9.85
C GLN A 400 -0.52 -4.93 10.27
N VAL A 401 0.41 -5.53 11.00
CA VAL A 401 1.53 -4.82 11.63
C VAL A 401 2.84 -5.23 10.98
N VAL A 402 3.59 -4.24 10.52
CA VAL A 402 4.87 -4.45 9.82
C VAL A 402 5.93 -3.54 10.40
N SER A 403 7.19 -3.98 10.33
CA SER A 403 8.30 -3.06 10.54
C SER A 403 8.33 -2.07 9.36
N ARG A 404 8.11 -0.78 9.65
CA ARG A 404 8.04 0.28 8.63
C ARG A 404 9.28 0.23 7.72
N GLY A 405 9.04 0.23 6.41
CA GLY A 405 10.07 0.22 5.35
C GLY A 405 11.00 -0.99 5.31
N ARG A 406 10.70 -2.08 6.01
CA ARG A 406 11.63 -3.23 6.19
C ARG A 406 11.03 -4.60 5.90
N CYS A 407 9.70 -4.68 5.79
CA CYS A 407 9.02 -5.93 5.49
C CYS A 407 8.64 -6.02 4.01
N SER A 408 8.89 -7.18 3.42
CA SER A 408 8.11 -7.71 2.30
C SER A 408 7.04 -8.61 2.89
N GLY A 409 5.79 -8.46 2.50
CA GLY A 409 4.80 -9.41 2.95
C GLY A 409 3.50 -9.32 2.17
N ALA A 410 2.81 -10.44 2.17
CA ALA A 410 1.48 -10.57 1.66
C ALA A 410 0.53 -10.77 2.84
N TYR A 411 -0.13 -9.68 3.22
CA TYR A 411 -0.91 -9.65 4.46
C TYR A 411 -2.40 -9.95 4.25
N GLU A 412 -2.79 -10.37 3.05
CA GLU A 412 -4.15 -10.79 2.67
C GLU A 412 -4.18 -12.01 1.73
N ASP A 413 -3.06 -12.70 1.50
CA ASP A 413 -3.00 -13.72 0.43
C ASP A 413 -3.50 -15.11 0.88
N LEU A 414 -3.61 -15.35 2.18
CA LEU A 414 -4.11 -16.59 2.76
C LEU A 414 -5.34 -16.32 3.62
N ILE A 415 -6.55 -16.57 3.10
CA ILE A 415 -7.80 -16.57 3.89
C ILE A 415 -8.25 -18.00 4.18
N LEU A 416 -8.27 -18.35 5.46
CA LEU A 416 -8.76 -19.63 5.96
C LEU A 416 -10.18 -19.51 6.47
N ASN A 417 -11.10 -20.16 5.77
CA ASN A 417 -12.42 -20.43 6.32
C ASN A 417 -12.35 -21.66 7.25
N VAL A 418 -12.14 -21.43 8.55
CA VAL A 418 -12.03 -22.55 9.52
C VAL A 418 -13.37 -23.25 9.78
N VAL A 419 -14.49 -22.60 9.45
CA VAL A 419 -15.83 -23.23 9.48
C VAL A 419 -15.94 -24.27 8.37
N LYS A 420 -15.36 -24.00 7.20
CA LYS A 420 -15.29 -24.98 6.11
C LYS A 420 -14.51 -26.22 6.54
N CYS A 421 -13.37 -26.05 7.21
CA CYS A 421 -12.60 -27.17 7.74
C CYS A 421 -13.40 -28.01 8.74
N LEU A 422 -14.27 -27.38 9.55
CA LEU A 422 -15.17 -28.07 10.46
C LEU A 422 -16.25 -28.86 9.71
N GLU A 423 -16.83 -28.30 8.64
CA GLU A 423 -17.75 -29.03 7.78
C GLU A 423 -17.07 -30.27 7.18
N LEU A 424 -15.87 -30.12 6.60
CA LEU A 424 -15.12 -31.23 6.03
C LEU A 424 -14.85 -32.32 7.09
N ALA A 425 -14.49 -31.95 8.32
CA ALA A 425 -14.26 -32.91 9.40
C ALA A 425 -15.54 -33.69 9.76
N LEU A 426 -16.70 -33.04 9.71
CA LEU A 426 -18.00 -33.65 9.95
C LEU A 426 -18.53 -34.47 8.77
N HIS A 427 -17.83 -34.48 7.64
CA HIS A 427 -18.25 -35.13 6.39
C HIS A 427 -17.12 -35.93 5.74
N ASP A 428 -16.13 -36.41 6.52
CA ASP A 428 -15.02 -37.23 6.03
C ASP A 428 -14.22 -36.59 4.87
N GLY A 429 -14.04 -35.26 4.92
CA GLY A 429 -13.36 -34.48 3.88
C GLY A 429 -14.23 -34.14 2.66
N TYR A 430 -15.50 -34.54 2.66
CA TYR A 430 -16.43 -34.29 1.57
C TYR A 430 -17.15 -32.95 1.73
N ASP A 431 -17.09 -32.12 0.70
CA ASP A 431 -17.87 -30.90 0.62
C ASP A 431 -19.29 -31.18 0.12
N ILE A 432 -20.27 -30.90 0.97
CA ILE A 432 -21.69 -31.09 0.67
C ILE A 432 -22.26 -30.05 -0.31
N ILE A 433 -21.58 -28.91 -0.52
CA ILE A 433 -22.02 -27.86 -1.44
C ILE A 433 -21.56 -28.16 -2.87
N SER A 434 -20.26 -28.37 -3.08
CA SER A 434 -19.72 -28.71 -4.41
C SER A 434 -19.91 -30.17 -4.80
N GLY A 435 -20.15 -31.06 -3.82
CA GLY A 435 -20.25 -32.49 -4.04
C GLY A 435 -18.89 -33.16 -4.33
N GLN A 436 -17.78 -32.56 -3.89
CA GLN A 436 -16.43 -33.03 -4.15
C GLN A 436 -15.70 -33.44 -2.88
N GLN A 437 -14.79 -34.41 -3.01
CA GLN A 437 -13.83 -34.72 -1.95
C GLN A 437 -12.75 -33.62 -1.93
N MET A 438 -12.90 -32.65 -1.05
CA MET A 438 -12.00 -31.50 -0.96
C MET A 438 -10.84 -31.72 -0.01
N GLY A 439 -11.10 -32.40 1.12
CA GLY A 439 -10.12 -32.66 2.15
C GLY A 439 -9.79 -34.15 2.31
N PRO A 440 -8.79 -34.49 3.14
CA PRO A 440 -8.46 -35.88 3.43
C PRO A 440 -9.62 -36.62 4.12
N HIS A 441 -9.64 -37.94 3.98
CA HIS A 441 -10.53 -38.79 4.79
C HIS A 441 -10.11 -38.72 6.26
N THR A 442 -11.03 -38.26 7.12
CA THR A 442 -10.81 -38.04 8.56
C THR A 442 -11.70 -38.93 9.43
N GLY A 443 -12.46 -39.83 8.81
CA GLY A 443 -13.38 -40.76 9.45
C GLY A 443 -14.84 -40.41 9.17
N ALA A 444 -15.70 -41.42 9.18
CA ALA A 444 -17.11 -41.19 8.96
C ALA A 444 -17.73 -40.48 10.18
N PRO A 445 -18.83 -39.72 10.01
CA PRO A 445 -19.39 -38.92 11.10
C PRO A 445 -19.80 -39.76 12.31
N GLN A 446 -20.23 -41.01 12.08
CA GLN A 446 -20.56 -41.96 13.15
C GLN A 446 -19.34 -42.41 13.99
N ASP A 447 -18.12 -42.25 13.48
CA ASP A 447 -16.89 -42.65 14.17
C ASP A 447 -16.37 -41.55 15.11
N LEU A 448 -16.90 -40.33 15.01
CA LEU A 448 -16.54 -39.18 15.85
C LEU A 448 -17.29 -39.24 17.20
N THR A 449 -16.89 -40.17 18.07
CA THR A 449 -17.60 -40.46 19.32
C THR A 449 -17.26 -39.52 20.49
N SER A 450 -16.22 -38.70 20.34
CA SER A 450 -15.77 -37.77 21.36
C SER A 450 -15.33 -36.43 20.77
N TYR A 451 -15.27 -35.40 21.61
CA TYR A 451 -14.70 -34.12 21.23
C TYR A 451 -13.26 -34.27 20.71
N ALA A 452 -12.45 -35.14 21.32
CA ALA A 452 -11.09 -35.38 20.89
C ALA A 452 -11.03 -35.99 19.47
N ASP A 453 -12.00 -36.82 19.09
CA ASP A 453 -12.09 -37.35 17.73
C ASP A 453 -12.41 -36.24 16.72
N LEU A 454 -13.37 -35.38 17.05
CA LEU A 454 -13.72 -34.21 16.24
C LEU A 454 -12.56 -33.21 16.13
N GLU A 455 -11.89 -32.91 17.24
CA GLU A 455 -10.74 -32.00 17.27
C GLU A 455 -9.61 -32.51 16.40
N ARG A 456 -9.28 -33.81 16.47
CA ARG A 456 -8.28 -34.43 15.57
C ARG A 456 -8.72 -34.33 14.11
N ALA A 457 -9.95 -34.70 13.78
CA ALA A 457 -10.46 -34.63 12.41
C ALA A 457 -10.41 -33.19 11.87
N TRP A 458 -10.87 -32.21 12.65
CA TRP A 458 -10.81 -30.80 12.31
C TRP A 458 -9.39 -30.28 12.15
N SER A 459 -8.47 -30.62 13.06
CA SER A 459 -7.06 -30.26 12.94
C SER A 459 -6.44 -30.85 11.68
N THR A 460 -6.75 -32.09 11.30
CA THR A 460 -6.27 -32.69 10.05
C THR A 460 -6.79 -31.94 8.81
N GLN A 461 -8.07 -31.57 8.78
CA GLN A 461 -8.63 -30.78 7.68
C GLN A 461 -7.98 -29.38 7.60
N LEU A 462 -7.79 -28.74 8.76
CA LEU A 462 -7.18 -27.42 8.85
C LEU A 462 -5.71 -27.45 8.39
N THR A 463 -4.91 -28.40 8.89
CA THR A 463 -3.51 -28.56 8.48
C THR A 463 -3.41 -28.77 6.98
N TYR A 464 -4.23 -29.67 6.41
CA TYR A 464 -4.26 -29.89 4.97
C TYR A 464 -4.62 -28.61 4.20
N ALA A 465 -5.67 -27.88 4.62
CA ALA A 465 -6.08 -26.64 3.96
C ALA A 465 -4.99 -25.56 4.00
N VAL A 466 -4.26 -25.44 5.11
CA VAL A 466 -3.12 -24.52 5.24
C VAL A 466 -1.99 -24.92 4.30
N GLU A 467 -1.59 -26.20 4.30
CA GLU A 467 -0.51 -26.70 3.44
C GLU A 467 -0.80 -26.46 1.95
N GLN A 468 -2.03 -26.78 1.49
CA GLN A 468 -2.42 -26.57 0.10
C GLN A 468 -2.41 -25.09 -0.32
N GLN A 469 -2.90 -24.20 0.56
CA GLN A 469 -2.92 -22.76 0.26
C GLN A 469 -1.51 -22.17 0.26
N VAL A 470 -0.66 -22.52 1.23
CA VAL A 470 0.74 -22.06 1.29
C VAL A 470 1.51 -22.51 0.03
N ASP A 471 1.35 -23.77 -0.39
CA ASP A 471 1.99 -24.27 -1.61
C ASP A 471 1.54 -23.54 -2.87
N ALA A 472 0.24 -23.21 -2.98
CA ALA A 472 -0.31 -22.43 -4.09
C ALA A 472 0.26 -21.00 -4.10
N ILE A 473 0.22 -20.32 -2.96
CA ILE A 473 0.70 -18.94 -2.79
C ILE A 473 2.20 -18.85 -3.11
N ASN A 474 3.02 -19.77 -2.61
CA ASN A 474 4.45 -19.82 -2.91
C ASN A 474 4.72 -19.89 -4.43
N ARG A 475 3.94 -20.70 -5.17
CA ARG A 475 4.06 -20.79 -6.63
C ARG A 475 3.58 -19.52 -7.33
N GLN A 476 2.49 -18.91 -6.84
CA GLN A 476 2.01 -17.63 -7.36
C GLN A 476 3.06 -16.54 -7.20
N PHE A 477 3.72 -16.47 -6.03
CA PHE A 477 4.71 -15.44 -5.73
C PHE A 477 5.94 -15.58 -6.59
N ALA A 478 6.45 -16.81 -6.72
CA ALA A 478 7.58 -17.11 -7.60
C ALA A 478 7.26 -16.73 -9.06
N LEU A 479 6.08 -17.09 -9.56
CA LEU A 479 5.70 -16.83 -10.94
C LEU A 479 5.49 -15.33 -11.20
N VAL A 480 4.78 -14.62 -10.32
CA VAL A 480 4.55 -13.18 -10.48
C VAL A 480 5.87 -12.40 -10.34
N GLY A 481 6.75 -12.76 -9.40
CA GLY A 481 8.07 -12.14 -9.27
C GLY A 481 8.94 -12.35 -10.52
N GLU A 482 8.86 -13.50 -11.19
CA GLU A 482 9.59 -13.74 -12.43
C GLU A 482 9.16 -12.80 -13.56
N TYR A 483 7.85 -12.54 -13.69
CA TYR A 483 7.31 -11.70 -14.77
C TYR A 483 7.33 -10.22 -14.44
N TYR A 484 7.03 -9.88 -13.19
CA TYR A 484 6.74 -8.53 -12.74
C TYR A 484 7.48 -8.25 -11.43
N PRO A 485 8.78 -7.91 -11.47
CA PRO A 485 9.48 -7.46 -10.27
C PRO A 485 8.94 -6.10 -9.79
N ASP A 486 9.09 -5.81 -8.50
CA ASP A 486 8.62 -4.55 -7.91
C ASP A 486 9.76 -3.53 -7.83
N LEU A 487 9.99 -2.85 -8.94
CA LEU A 487 11.12 -1.94 -9.12
C LEU A 487 11.09 -0.74 -8.17
N LEU A 488 9.91 -0.15 -7.93
CA LEU A 488 9.78 1.06 -7.10
C LEU A 488 9.89 0.73 -5.62
N LYS A 489 9.13 -0.26 -5.12
CA LYS A 489 9.20 -0.63 -3.69
C LYS A 489 10.59 -1.14 -3.31
N SER A 490 11.26 -1.85 -4.20
CA SER A 490 12.62 -2.34 -3.96
C SER A 490 13.65 -1.22 -3.73
N MET A 491 13.42 0.01 -4.24
CA MET A 491 14.28 1.16 -3.92
C MET A 491 13.98 1.77 -2.54
N LEU A 492 12.76 1.57 -2.05
CA LEU A 492 12.20 2.25 -0.88
C LEU A 492 12.11 1.34 0.36
N ILE A 493 12.34 0.03 0.20
CA ILE A 493 12.37 -0.96 1.27
C ILE A 493 13.82 -1.36 1.56
N GLU A 494 14.20 -1.30 2.83
CA GLU A 494 15.51 -1.72 3.31
C GLU A 494 15.76 -3.21 3.07
N GLY A 495 16.99 -3.53 2.69
CA GLY A 495 17.46 -4.87 2.38
C GLY A 495 17.56 -5.12 0.88
N CYS A 496 16.65 -4.57 0.07
CA CYS A 496 16.54 -4.95 -1.34
C CYS A 496 17.79 -4.53 -2.13
N LEU A 497 18.16 -3.25 -2.04
CA LEU A 497 19.37 -2.74 -2.69
C LEU A 497 20.65 -3.28 -2.02
N GLU A 498 20.64 -3.43 -0.69
CA GLU A 498 21.78 -3.93 0.09
C GLU A 498 22.10 -5.40 -0.20
N GLN A 499 21.12 -6.18 -0.66
CA GLN A 499 21.27 -7.58 -1.07
C GLN A 499 21.34 -7.75 -2.60
N GLY A 500 21.07 -6.71 -3.38
CA GLY A 500 20.94 -6.79 -4.83
C GLY A 500 19.77 -7.68 -5.29
N LYS A 501 18.66 -7.67 -4.54
CA LYS A 501 17.50 -8.54 -4.75
C LYS A 501 16.19 -7.75 -4.75
N ASP A 502 15.31 -8.14 -5.66
CA ASP A 502 13.95 -7.62 -5.74
C ASP A 502 13.09 -7.98 -4.52
N LEU A 503 12.16 -7.11 -4.17
CA LEU A 503 11.21 -7.29 -3.08
C LEU A 503 10.48 -8.64 -3.17
N ARG A 504 10.01 -9.02 -4.36
CA ARG A 504 9.26 -10.26 -4.60
C ARG A 504 10.15 -11.51 -4.62
N HIS A 505 11.47 -11.33 -4.51
CA HIS A 505 12.46 -12.41 -4.38
C HIS A 505 13.14 -12.39 -3.00
N GLY A 506 12.48 -11.82 -1.99
CA GLY A 506 12.97 -11.80 -0.61
C GLY A 506 14.11 -10.80 -0.38
N GLY A 507 14.12 -9.68 -1.10
CA GLY A 507 15.09 -8.61 -0.90
C GLY A 507 14.94 -7.87 0.44
N ALA A 508 13.75 -7.81 1.03
CA ALA A 508 13.51 -7.07 2.27
C ALA A 508 14.24 -7.70 3.47
N LEU A 509 14.50 -6.89 4.51
CA LEU A 509 15.09 -7.38 5.77
C LEU A 509 14.22 -8.43 6.47
N TYR A 510 12.91 -8.26 6.41
CA TYR A 510 11.92 -9.20 6.95
C TYR A 510 10.99 -9.65 5.83
N THR A 511 10.70 -10.94 5.76
CA THR A 511 9.65 -11.49 4.89
C THR A 511 8.64 -12.18 5.77
N GLU A 512 7.40 -11.70 5.75
CA GLU A 512 6.32 -12.17 6.61
C GLU A 512 5.07 -12.38 5.75
N ASP A 513 4.37 -13.48 5.98
CA ASP A 513 3.04 -13.71 5.40
C ASP A 513 2.02 -13.89 6.52
N LEU A 514 0.76 -13.53 6.21
CA LEU A 514 -0.33 -13.58 7.18
C LEU A 514 -1.44 -14.50 6.71
N ALA A 515 -2.00 -15.24 7.66
CA ALA A 515 -3.17 -16.07 7.50
C ALA A 515 -4.38 -15.41 8.17
N ASP A 516 -5.33 -14.95 7.36
CA ASP A 516 -6.60 -14.39 7.82
C ASP A 516 -7.58 -15.51 8.14
N VAL A 517 -7.90 -15.66 9.43
CA VAL A 517 -8.72 -16.76 9.93
C VAL A 517 -10.17 -16.32 10.11
N LEU A 518 -11.05 -16.79 9.22
CA LEU A 518 -12.48 -16.49 9.24
C LEU A 518 -13.28 -17.52 10.05
N GLY A 519 -14.15 -17.02 10.93
CA GLY A 519 -15.16 -17.83 11.63
C GLY A 519 -14.65 -18.56 12.88
N LEU A 520 -13.55 -18.07 13.48
CA LEU A 520 -12.99 -18.62 14.72
C LEU A 520 -14.05 -18.71 15.84
N THR A 521 -14.84 -17.66 16.05
CA THR A 521 -15.91 -17.63 17.06
C THR A 521 -17.00 -18.67 16.78
N ASN A 522 -17.35 -18.90 15.50
CA ASN A 522 -18.35 -19.88 15.10
C ASN A 522 -17.89 -21.31 15.45
N VAL A 523 -16.63 -21.61 15.18
CA VAL A 523 -16.01 -22.90 15.53
C VAL A 523 -15.95 -23.05 17.06
N ALA A 524 -15.46 -22.05 17.78
CA ALA A 524 -15.32 -22.09 19.24
C ALA A 524 -16.66 -22.37 19.96
N ILE A 525 -17.74 -21.66 19.58
CA ILE A 525 -19.08 -21.87 20.15
C ILE A 525 -19.60 -23.28 19.87
N ARG A 526 -19.35 -23.80 18.67
CA ARG A 526 -19.85 -25.12 18.27
C ARG A 526 -19.08 -26.26 18.96
N CYS A 527 -17.77 -26.13 19.06
CA CYS A 527 -16.91 -27.03 19.84
C CYS A 527 -17.31 -27.06 21.31
N TRP A 528 -17.60 -25.91 21.91
CA TRP A 528 -18.08 -25.83 23.30
C TRP A 528 -19.41 -26.56 23.50
N ARG A 529 -20.38 -26.36 22.59
CA ARG A 529 -21.69 -27.06 22.67
C ARG A 529 -21.53 -28.57 22.52
N SER A 530 -20.68 -29.03 21.62
CA SER A 530 -20.40 -30.47 21.46
C SER A 530 -19.75 -31.06 22.71
N SER A 531 -18.78 -30.34 23.32
CA SER A 531 -18.13 -30.78 24.56
C SER A 531 -19.11 -30.89 25.74
N SER A 532 -19.99 -29.89 25.91
CA SER A 532 -20.97 -29.84 27.00
C SER A 532 -22.08 -30.88 26.83
N LEU A 533 -22.58 -31.09 25.59
CA LEU A 533 -23.56 -32.13 25.28
C LEU A 533 -22.99 -33.55 25.45
N CYS A 534 -21.74 -33.80 25.03
CA CYS A 534 -21.06 -35.08 25.24
C CYS A 534 -20.76 -35.36 26.72
N THR A 535 -20.50 -34.34 27.54
CA THR A 535 -20.32 -34.53 29.00
C THR A 535 -21.63 -34.72 29.75
N SER A 536 -22.76 -34.17 29.27
CA SER A 536 -24.08 -34.35 29.88
C SER A 536 -24.77 -35.68 29.55
N ALA A 537 -24.17 -36.48 28.65
CA ALA A 537 -24.68 -37.79 28.23
C ALA A 537 -23.97 -38.97 28.93
N LYS A 538 -23.14 -38.71 29.94
CA LYS A 538 -22.64 -39.70 30.91
C LYS A 538 -23.30 -39.44 32.26
#